data_AF-A0A949LNC9-F1
#
_entry.id   AF-A0A949LNC9-F1
#
_cell.length_a   1.000
_cell.length_b   1.000
_cell.length_c   1.000
_cell.angle_alpha   90.00
_cell.angle_beta   90.00
_cell.angle_gamma   90.00
#
_symmetry.space_group_name_H-M   'P 1'
#
loop_
_entity.id
_entity.type
_entity.pdbx_description
1 polymer ?
#
loop_
_entity_poly.entity_id
_entity_poly.type
_entity_poly.pdbx_seq_one_letter_code
_entity_poly.pdbx_strand_id
1 'polypeptide(L)'
;MESSNPVLNRYTRRGYASMGNTNVGTKGFSTSYDAQEGGQLEDLYNAPAASSLRTGRMTMDDVVTRTGMLFAILLVTGAFAWRAGLGGGALIGSLIGATVLGLIISFSSKVRPALVITYAALEGIVLGTISAAYESVYPGIISQAVLATAVAFAGVLFAYKSGRIKITARATKIAFGAIIGYLLLGVVNLIGGNFI
;
A
#
# COMPACT_ATOMS: atom_id res chain seq x y z
N MET A 1 39.99 -28.37 -34.84
CA MET A 1 38.98 -28.03 -35.86
C MET A 1 37.99 -27.08 -35.19
N GLU A 2 38.18 -25.77 -35.33
CA GLU A 2 37.20 -24.79 -34.84
C GLU A 2 35.95 -24.88 -35.71
N SER A 3 34.81 -25.21 -35.11
CA SER A 3 33.54 -25.29 -35.82
C SER A 3 33.00 -23.87 -36.07
N SER A 4 32.73 -23.52 -37.34
CA SER A 4 32.14 -22.22 -37.75
C SER A 4 30.69 -21.98 -37.28
N ASN A 5 30.19 -22.78 -36.33
CA ASN A 5 28.83 -22.67 -35.83
C ASN A 5 28.77 -21.69 -34.63
N PRO A 6 28.08 -20.53 -34.76
CA PRO A 6 28.04 -19.49 -33.74
C PRO A 6 27.28 -19.88 -32.47
N VAL A 7 26.54 -20.99 -32.49
CA VAL A 7 25.89 -21.56 -31.29
C VAL A 7 26.90 -22.36 -30.46
N LEU A 8 27.79 -23.11 -31.09
CA LEU A 8 28.76 -23.97 -30.41
C LEU A 8 29.95 -23.16 -29.84
N ASN A 9 30.33 -22.08 -30.52
CA ASN A 9 31.39 -21.19 -30.04
C ASN A 9 31.01 -20.45 -28.73
N ARG A 10 29.71 -20.35 -28.41
CA ARG A 10 29.25 -19.77 -27.13
C ARG A 10 29.55 -20.67 -25.94
N TYR A 11 29.65 -21.98 -26.17
CA TYR A 11 29.87 -22.96 -25.12
C TYR A 11 31.37 -23.20 -24.86
N THR A 12 32.22 -23.16 -25.90
CA THR A 12 33.69 -23.22 -25.74
C THR A 12 34.27 -21.98 -25.09
N ARG A 13 33.66 -20.80 -25.24
CA ARG A 13 34.13 -19.56 -24.61
C ARG A 13 33.72 -19.39 -23.14
N ARG A 14 33.01 -20.35 -22.57
CA ARG A 14 32.53 -20.31 -21.18
C ARG A 14 33.32 -21.22 -20.23
N GLY A 15 34.52 -21.62 -20.62
CA GLY A 15 35.50 -22.28 -19.77
C GLY A 15 36.35 -21.27 -19.00
N TYR A 16 36.18 -21.28 -17.67
CA TYR A 16 37.11 -20.94 -16.59
C TYR A 16 38.05 -19.72 -16.73
N ALA A 17 37.77 -18.73 -15.88
CA ALA A 17 38.64 -17.69 -15.31
C ALA A 17 39.26 -16.62 -16.24
N SER A 18 38.79 -15.38 -16.07
CA SER A 18 39.68 -14.21 -16.12
C SER A 18 39.18 -13.18 -15.10
N MET A 19 39.79 -13.24 -13.91
CA MET A 19 39.73 -12.15 -12.92
C MET A 19 40.67 -11.05 -13.42
N GLY A 20 40.10 -10.12 -14.19
CA GLY A 20 40.72 -8.86 -14.57
C GLY A 20 40.20 -7.74 -13.67
N ASN A 21 41.04 -7.34 -12.71
CA ASN A 21 40.87 -6.21 -11.81
C ASN A 21 40.66 -4.88 -12.56
N THR A 22 39.51 -4.19 -12.40
CA THR A 22 39.43 -2.72 -12.39
C THR A 22 38.17 -2.19 -11.65
N ASN A 23 38.44 -1.65 -10.47
CA ASN A 23 37.70 -0.77 -9.55
C ASN A 23 36.45 -0.01 -10.03
N VAL A 24 35.32 -0.14 -9.30
CA VAL A 24 34.46 0.99 -8.82
C VAL A 24 33.77 0.55 -7.51
N GLY A 25 33.92 1.35 -6.45
CA GLY A 25 33.57 1.00 -5.08
C GLY A 25 32.09 0.69 -4.82
N THR A 26 31.82 -0.47 -4.26
CA THR A 26 30.63 -0.76 -3.44
C THR A 26 31.00 -1.88 -2.45
N LYS A 27 30.65 -1.65 -1.19
CA LYS A 27 31.07 -2.37 0.02
C LYS A 27 31.18 -3.90 -0.12
N GLY A 28 32.44 -4.35 -0.23
CA GLY A 28 33.05 -5.62 0.18
C GLY A 28 32.19 -6.89 0.23
N PHE A 29 32.15 -7.61 -0.90
CA PHE A 29 32.10 -9.08 -0.92
C PHE A 29 33.46 -9.55 -1.44
N SER A 30 34.35 -9.97 -0.54
CA SER A 30 35.67 -10.52 -0.87
C SER A 30 35.56 -12.03 -0.98
N THR A 31 35.62 -12.55 -2.20
CA THR A 31 35.83 -13.98 -2.47
C THR A 31 37.32 -14.29 -2.26
N SER A 32 37.66 -14.73 -1.06
CA SER A 32 38.91 -15.43 -0.78
C SER A 32 38.62 -16.93 -0.90
N TYR A 33 39.27 -17.58 -1.86
CA TYR A 33 39.29 -19.04 -1.98
C TYR A 33 40.20 -19.59 -0.88
N ASP A 34 39.64 -19.94 0.28
CA ASP A 34 40.32 -20.76 1.27
C ASP A 34 39.30 -21.56 2.10
N ALA A 35 39.74 -22.72 2.59
CA ALA A 35 38.98 -23.87 3.04
C ALA A 35 38.00 -23.64 4.22
N GLN A 36 36.84 -23.01 3.99
CA GLN A 36 35.72 -22.95 4.94
C GLN A 36 34.36 -23.14 4.23
N GLU A 37 34.23 -24.24 3.49
CA GLU A 37 32.99 -24.59 2.76
C GLU A 37 31.81 -24.95 3.68
N GLY A 38 32.04 -25.36 4.93
CA GLY A 38 30.97 -25.76 5.86
C GLY A 38 30.26 -24.61 6.58
N GLY A 39 31.01 -23.64 7.11
CA GLY A 39 30.45 -22.59 7.97
C GLY A 39 29.58 -21.56 7.23
N GLN A 40 29.94 -21.23 5.99
CA GLN A 40 29.17 -20.27 5.17
C GLN A 40 27.81 -20.82 4.72
N LEU A 41 27.68 -22.15 4.60
CA LEU A 41 26.40 -22.82 4.30
C LEU A 41 25.49 -22.86 5.53
N GLU A 42 26.07 -23.10 6.71
CA GLU A 42 25.37 -23.04 8.00
C GLU A 42 24.79 -21.64 8.25
N ASP A 43 25.57 -20.58 8.00
CA ASP A 43 25.12 -19.19 8.14
C ASP A 43 24.04 -18.79 7.12
N LEU A 44 24.05 -19.37 5.92
CA LEU A 44 23.00 -19.17 4.92
C LEU A 44 21.70 -19.92 5.29
N TYR A 45 21.80 -21.09 5.92
CA TYR A 45 20.66 -21.85 6.43
C TYR A 45 20.06 -21.25 7.71
N ASN A 46 20.90 -20.64 8.55
CA ASN A 46 20.52 -19.97 9.79
C ASN A 46 20.11 -18.49 9.56
N ALA A 47 20.25 -17.99 8.33
CA ALA A 47 19.81 -16.66 7.97
C ALA A 47 18.28 -16.54 8.11
N PRO A 48 17.76 -15.53 8.81
CA PRO A 48 16.33 -15.29 8.92
C PRO A 48 15.69 -15.22 7.53
N ALA A 49 14.52 -15.87 7.37
CA ALA A 49 13.77 -15.87 6.11
C ALA A 49 13.70 -14.44 5.55
N ALA A 50 14.20 -14.26 4.33
CA ALA A 50 14.38 -12.96 3.70
C ALA A 50 13.12 -12.09 3.84
N SER A 51 13.24 -10.94 4.51
CA SER A 51 12.11 -10.02 4.66
C SER A 51 11.69 -9.47 3.30
N SER A 52 10.43 -9.01 3.16
CA SER A 52 9.88 -8.48 1.91
C SER A 52 10.71 -7.32 1.31
N LEU A 53 11.49 -6.62 2.14
CA LEU A 53 12.47 -5.60 1.72
C LEU A 53 13.63 -6.17 0.88
N ARG A 54 13.95 -7.46 1.02
CA ARG A 54 15.12 -8.11 0.40
C ARG A 54 14.76 -8.90 -0.87
N THR A 55 13.53 -9.40 -0.98
CA THR A 55 13.06 -10.19 -2.13
C THR A 55 12.38 -9.34 -3.21
N GLY A 56 11.98 -8.10 -2.90
CA GLY A 56 11.27 -7.22 -3.83
C GLY A 56 9.84 -7.69 -4.19
N ARG A 57 9.32 -8.70 -3.49
CA ARG A 57 7.97 -9.25 -3.68
C ARG A 57 7.12 -8.89 -2.47
N MET A 58 5.99 -8.22 -2.73
CA MET A 58 5.07 -7.79 -1.69
C MET A 58 4.20 -8.98 -1.25
N THR A 59 4.14 -9.24 0.06
CA THR A 59 3.29 -10.28 0.66
C THR A 59 1.99 -9.67 1.16
N MET A 60 0.97 -10.51 1.42
CA MET A 60 -0.30 -10.04 1.99
C MET A 60 -0.11 -9.35 3.35
N ASP A 61 0.86 -9.80 4.15
CA ASP A 61 1.20 -9.16 5.42
C ASP A 61 1.78 -7.75 5.25
N ASP A 62 2.58 -7.50 4.21
CA ASP A 62 3.09 -6.17 3.88
C ASP A 62 1.95 -5.26 3.39
N VAL A 63 0.99 -5.79 2.64
CA VAL A 63 -0.20 -5.02 2.20
C VAL A 63 -1.06 -4.62 3.39
N VAL A 64 -1.35 -5.56 4.29
CA VAL A 64 -2.14 -5.35 5.52
C VAL A 64 -1.49 -4.28 6.41
N THR A 65 -0.19 -4.39 6.66
CA THR A 65 0.54 -3.43 7.51
C THR A 65 0.62 -2.04 6.89
N ARG A 66 0.89 -1.95 5.58
CA ARG A 66 1.01 -0.66 4.89
C ARG A 66 -0.34 0.06 4.75
N THR A 67 -1.40 -0.66 4.41
CA THR A 67 -2.76 -0.08 4.35
C THR A 67 -3.27 0.31 5.74
N GLY A 68 -2.99 -0.50 6.77
CA GLY A 68 -3.28 -0.14 8.16
C GLY A 68 -2.53 1.11 8.62
N MET A 69 -1.25 1.24 8.28
CA MET A 69 -0.45 2.43 8.58
C MET A 69 -1.00 3.69 7.90
N LEU A 70 -1.35 3.62 6.62
CA LEU A 70 -1.95 4.75 5.90
C LEU A 70 -3.30 5.17 6.49
N PHE A 71 -4.14 4.20 6.86
CA PHE A 71 -5.40 4.47 7.54
C PHE A 71 -5.20 5.13 8.90
N ALA A 72 -4.22 4.67 9.69
CA ALA A 72 -3.88 5.27 10.97
C ALA A 72 -3.40 6.72 10.82
N ILE A 73 -2.55 7.01 9.84
CA ILE A 73 -2.09 8.38 9.53
C ILE A 73 -3.27 9.27 9.18
N LEU A 74 -4.19 8.78 8.34
CA LEU A 74 -5.41 9.50 7.98
C LEU A 74 -6.27 9.80 9.23
N LEU A 75 -6.50 8.81 10.10
CA LEU A 75 -7.26 9.00 11.33
C LEU A 75 -6.61 9.99 12.30
N VAL A 76 -5.29 9.91 12.49
CA VAL A 76 -4.57 10.85 13.37
C VAL A 76 -4.68 12.26 12.83
N THR A 77 -4.47 12.45 11.53
CA THR A 77 -4.52 13.78 10.91
C THR A 77 -5.95 14.33 10.87
N GLY A 78 -6.95 13.46 10.66
CA GLY A 78 -8.36 13.84 10.72
C GLY A 78 -8.84 14.16 12.13
N ALA A 79 -8.45 13.39 13.14
CA ALA A 79 -8.75 13.70 14.54
C ALA A 79 -8.10 15.02 14.97
N PHE A 80 -6.86 15.28 14.53
CA PHE A 80 -6.20 16.56 14.75
C PHE A 80 -6.96 17.71 14.10
N ALA A 81 -7.30 17.60 12.81
CA ALA A 81 -8.03 18.62 12.08
C ALA A 81 -9.44 18.88 12.65
N TRP A 82 -10.12 17.82 13.09
CA TRP A 82 -11.40 17.89 13.78
C TRP A 82 -11.30 18.66 15.10
N ARG A 83 -10.30 18.33 15.92
CA ARG A 83 -10.08 18.98 17.23
C ARG A 83 -9.60 20.42 17.09
N ALA A 84 -8.77 20.70 16.10
CA ALA A 84 -8.23 22.03 15.82
C ALA A 84 -9.28 22.96 15.18
N GLY A 85 -10.38 22.43 14.62
CA GLY A 85 -11.44 23.23 14.02
C GLY A 85 -10.92 24.12 12.88
N LEU A 86 -10.07 23.56 12.01
CA LEU A 86 -9.43 24.36 10.96
C LEU A 86 -10.53 24.91 10.03
N GLY A 87 -10.61 26.24 9.93
CA GLY A 87 -11.65 26.92 9.14
C GLY A 87 -11.56 26.63 7.63
N GLY A 88 -12.49 27.23 6.86
CA GLY A 88 -12.65 26.94 5.42
C GLY A 88 -11.38 27.10 4.56
N GLY A 89 -10.43 27.95 4.97
CA GLY A 89 -9.15 28.10 4.28
C GLY A 89 -8.27 26.84 4.30
N ALA A 90 -8.25 26.11 5.43
CA ALA A 90 -7.52 24.86 5.55
C ALA A 90 -8.19 23.74 4.75
N LEU A 91 -9.53 23.74 4.70
CA LEU A 91 -10.30 22.83 3.84
C LEU A 91 -9.91 22.99 2.37
N ILE A 92 -9.99 24.20 1.85
CA ILE A 92 -9.71 24.46 0.44
C ILE A 92 -8.23 24.17 0.12
N GLY A 93 -7.31 24.60 0.99
CA GLY A 93 -5.88 24.34 0.81
C GLY A 93 -5.52 22.85 0.83
N SER A 94 -6.07 22.09 1.78
CA SER A 94 -5.83 20.64 1.87
C SER A 94 -6.54 19.86 0.76
N LEU A 95 -7.74 20.27 0.35
CA LEU A 95 -8.47 19.65 -0.76
C LEU A 95 -7.74 19.83 -2.09
N ILE A 96 -7.26 21.05 -2.39
CA ILE A 96 -6.47 21.30 -3.60
C ILE A 96 -5.16 20.52 -3.53
N GLY A 97 -4.47 20.56 -2.38
CA GLY A 97 -3.22 19.82 -2.18
C GLY A 97 -3.40 18.31 -2.37
N ALA A 98 -4.43 17.72 -1.76
CA ALA A 98 -4.77 16.31 -1.88
C ALA A 98 -5.13 15.94 -3.32
N THR A 99 -5.97 16.74 -3.98
CA THR A 99 -6.39 16.49 -5.37
C THR A 99 -5.20 16.52 -6.33
N VAL A 100 -4.32 17.52 -6.19
CA VAL A 100 -3.11 17.63 -7.03
C VAL A 100 -2.17 16.46 -6.76
N LEU A 101 -1.91 16.12 -5.49
CA LEU A 101 -1.09 14.95 -5.16
C LEU A 101 -1.71 13.65 -5.67
N GLY A 102 -3.03 13.49 -5.56
CA GLY A 102 -3.76 12.33 -6.05
C GLY A 102 -3.64 12.17 -7.57
N LEU A 103 -3.74 13.27 -8.32
CA LEU A 103 -3.50 13.27 -9.77
C LEU A 103 -2.04 12.92 -10.11
N ILE A 104 -1.06 13.48 -9.39
CA ILE A 104 0.36 13.16 -9.58
C ILE A 104 0.61 11.67 -9.30
N ILE A 105 0.02 11.11 -8.24
CA ILE A 105 0.15 9.69 -7.90
C ILE A 105 -0.51 8.83 -8.97
N SER A 106 -1.69 9.22 -9.47
CA SER A 106 -2.44 8.48 -10.49
C SER A 106 -1.68 8.39 -11.82
N PHE A 107 -1.01 9.46 -12.24
CA PHE A 107 -0.19 9.47 -13.45
C PHE A 107 1.23 8.94 -13.22
N SER A 108 1.65 8.66 -11.98
CA SER A 108 3.00 8.16 -11.71
C SER A 108 3.09 6.65 -11.87
N SER A 109 3.97 6.20 -12.76
CA SER A 109 4.28 4.76 -12.91
C SER A 109 5.13 4.19 -11.77
N LYS A 110 5.57 5.02 -10.80
CA LYS A 110 6.35 4.60 -9.63
C LYS A 110 5.69 5.10 -8.35
N VAL A 111 5.31 4.15 -7.48
CA VAL A 111 4.76 4.49 -6.17
C VAL A 111 5.89 5.03 -5.28
N ARG A 112 5.80 6.31 -4.90
CA ARG A 112 6.71 6.96 -3.95
C ARG A 112 6.05 7.00 -2.58
N PRO A 113 6.52 6.22 -1.58
CA PRO A 113 5.85 6.10 -0.27
C PRO A 113 5.60 7.45 0.41
N ALA A 114 6.56 8.39 0.31
CA ALA A 114 6.43 9.72 0.88
C ALA A 114 5.25 10.52 0.29
N LEU A 115 4.97 10.40 -1.01
CA LEU A 115 3.85 11.09 -1.65
C LEU A 115 2.52 10.51 -1.16
N VAL A 116 2.42 9.20 -1.02
CA VAL A 116 1.21 8.53 -0.56
C VAL A 116 0.90 8.87 0.91
N ILE A 117 1.94 8.93 1.76
CA ILE A 117 1.79 9.34 3.16
C ILE A 117 1.32 10.80 3.26
N THR A 118 1.92 11.68 2.45
CA THR A 118 1.53 13.10 2.42
C THR A 118 0.09 13.26 1.92
N TYR A 119 -0.29 12.52 0.89
CA TYR A 119 -1.66 12.46 0.38
C TYR A 119 -2.65 12.00 1.46
N ALA A 120 -2.34 10.90 2.16
CA ALA A 120 -3.19 10.40 3.25
C ALA A 120 -3.34 11.39 4.41
N ALA A 121 -2.29 12.14 4.74
CA ALA A 121 -2.36 13.20 5.75
C ALA A 121 -3.28 14.35 5.29
N LEU A 122 -3.11 14.83 4.05
CA LEU A 122 -3.96 15.92 3.51
C LEU A 122 -5.43 15.51 3.42
N GLU A 123 -5.72 14.31 2.92
CA GLU A 123 -7.09 13.74 2.92
C GLU A 123 -7.65 13.63 4.35
N GLY A 124 -6.83 13.21 5.31
CA GLY A 124 -7.20 13.22 6.73
C GLY A 124 -7.63 14.61 7.20
N ILE A 125 -6.87 15.66 6.86
CA ILE A 125 -7.23 17.05 7.20
C ILE A 125 -8.57 17.44 6.57
N VAL A 126 -8.79 17.13 5.30
CA VAL A 126 -10.06 17.41 4.61
C VAL A 126 -11.22 16.75 5.34
N LEU A 127 -11.11 15.44 5.63
CA LEU A 127 -12.16 14.70 6.31
C LEU A 127 -12.40 15.19 7.74
N GLY A 128 -11.34 15.52 8.48
CA GLY A 128 -11.44 16.02 9.86
C GLY A 128 -12.07 17.42 9.94
N THR A 129 -11.76 18.29 8.99
CA THR A 129 -12.36 19.62 8.91
C THR A 129 -13.82 19.58 8.47
N ILE A 130 -14.18 18.70 7.51
CA ILE A 130 -15.58 18.43 7.17
C ILE A 130 -16.32 17.88 8.41
N SER A 131 -15.69 16.96 9.14
CA SER A 131 -16.26 16.41 10.37
C SER A 131 -16.52 17.50 11.41
N ALA A 132 -15.60 18.46 11.59
CA ALA A 132 -15.83 19.59 12.50
C ALA A 132 -17.04 20.44 12.09
N ALA A 133 -17.25 20.64 10.79
CA ALA A 133 -18.41 21.36 10.30
C ALA A 133 -19.73 20.62 10.62
N TYR A 134 -19.79 19.30 10.42
CA TYR A 134 -21.00 18.52 10.68
C TYR A 134 -21.29 18.30 12.17
N GLU A 135 -20.29 18.30 13.05
CA GLU A 135 -20.48 18.16 14.50
C GLU A 135 -21.34 19.30 15.06
N SER A 136 -21.24 20.49 14.46
CA SER A 136 -22.05 21.66 14.86
C SER A 136 -23.54 21.50 14.58
N VAL A 137 -23.90 20.67 13.60
CA VAL A 137 -25.30 20.43 13.17
C VAL A 137 -25.85 19.15 13.80
N TYR A 138 -25.02 18.10 13.90
CA TYR A 138 -25.40 16.81 14.45
C TYR A 138 -24.36 16.28 15.44
N PRO A 139 -24.49 16.64 16.73
CA PRO A 139 -23.54 16.24 17.76
C PRO A 139 -23.45 14.71 17.89
N GLY A 140 -22.23 14.18 17.95
CA GLY A 140 -21.96 12.77 18.25
C GLY A 140 -22.03 11.79 17.08
N ILE A 141 -22.63 12.16 15.93
CA ILE A 141 -22.74 11.27 14.75
C ILE A 141 -21.37 10.88 14.21
N ILE A 142 -20.41 11.81 14.24
CA ILE A 142 -19.08 11.61 13.67
C ILE A 142 -18.31 10.53 14.45
N SER A 143 -18.39 10.55 15.77
CA SER A 143 -17.71 9.55 16.60
C SER A 143 -18.19 8.12 16.28
N GLN A 144 -19.49 7.95 16.07
CA GLN A 144 -20.10 6.67 15.69
C GLN A 144 -19.71 6.26 14.26
N ALA A 145 -19.73 7.20 13.31
CA ALA A 145 -19.37 6.94 11.92
C ALA A 145 -17.89 6.51 11.77
N VAL A 146 -16.99 7.19 12.48
CA VAL A 146 -15.56 6.86 12.50
C VAL A 146 -15.32 5.50 13.16
N LEU A 147 -15.98 5.23 14.29
CA LEU A 147 -15.89 3.91 14.94
C LEU A 147 -16.42 2.78 14.05
N ALA A 148 -17.58 2.99 13.40
CA ALA A 148 -18.15 2.00 12.49
C ALA A 148 -17.20 1.69 11.33
N THR A 149 -16.58 2.72 10.75
CA THR A 149 -15.61 2.57 9.66
C THR A 149 -14.34 1.88 10.15
N ALA A 150 -13.83 2.23 11.33
CA ALA A 150 -12.64 1.61 11.92
C ALA A 150 -12.86 0.12 12.20
N VAL A 151 -14.03 -0.26 12.74
CA VAL A 151 -14.38 -1.66 13.01
C VAL A 151 -14.56 -2.45 11.71
N ALA A 152 -15.27 -1.89 10.73
CA ALA A 152 -15.43 -2.53 9.42
C ALA A 152 -14.08 -2.75 8.72
N PHE A 153 -13.22 -1.73 8.73
CA PHE A 153 -11.88 -1.79 8.14
C PHE A 153 -10.99 -2.82 8.85
N ALA A 154 -10.96 -2.80 10.18
CA ALA A 154 -10.21 -3.77 10.98
C ALA A 154 -10.72 -5.20 10.77
N GLY A 155 -12.03 -5.40 10.68
CA GLY A 155 -12.65 -6.70 10.41
C GLY A 155 -12.23 -7.25 9.04
N VAL A 156 -12.21 -6.40 8.02
CA VAL A 156 -11.75 -6.77 6.67
C VAL A 156 -10.25 -7.10 6.66
N LEU A 157 -9.41 -6.28 7.29
CA LEU A 157 -7.97 -6.55 7.44
C LEU A 157 -7.69 -7.86 8.16
N PHE A 158 -8.41 -8.12 9.25
CA PHE A 158 -8.30 -9.38 10.00
C PHE A 158 -8.74 -10.58 9.16
N ALA A 159 -9.84 -10.45 8.41
CA ALA A 159 -10.32 -11.47 7.48
C ALA A 159 -9.26 -11.82 6.40
N TYR A 160 -8.61 -10.81 5.80
CA TYR A 160 -7.55 -11.03 4.82
C TYR A 160 -6.28 -11.62 5.45
N LYS A 161 -5.89 -11.16 6.64
CA LYS A 161 -4.74 -11.70 7.38
C LYS A 161 -4.95 -13.16 7.80
N SER A 162 -6.18 -13.54 8.15
CA SER A 162 -6.54 -14.91 8.55
C SER A 162 -6.34 -15.92 7.41
N GLY A 163 -6.25 -15.47 6.15
CA GLY A 163 -6.01 -16.33 4.97
C GLY A 163 -7.16 -17.31 4.64
N ARG A 164 -8.18 -17.39 5.50
CA ARG A 164 -9.35 -18.27 5.34
C ARG A 164 -10.37 -17.74 4.35
N ILE A 165 -10.44 -16.42 4.15
CA ILE A 165 -11.41 -15.78 3.25
C ILE A 165 -10.69 -15.38 1.97
N LYS A 166 -10.92 -16.14 0.90
CA LYS A 166 -10.49 -15.79 -0.46
C LYS A 166 -11.67 -15.18 -1.19
N ILE A 167 -11.52 -13.94 -1.67
CA ILE A 167 -12.53 -13.35 -2.55
C ILE A 167 -12.50 -14.11 -3.88
N THR A 168 -13.55 -14.91 -4.10
CA THR A 168 -13.78 -15.60 -5.37
C THR A 168 -14.60 -14.70 -6.30
N ALA A 169 -14.52 -14.94 -7.60
CA ALA A 169 -15.30 -14.20 -8.59
C ALA A 169 -16.82 -14.24 -8.31
N ARG A 170 -17.32 -15.29 -7.64
CA ARG A 170 -18.73 -15.38 -7.21
C ARG A 170 -19.05 -14.39 -6.09
N ALA A 171 -18.19 -14.31 -5.06
CA ALA A 171 -18.36 -13.35 -3.97
C ALA A 171 -18.34 -11.90 -4.48
N THR A 172 -17.42 -11.57 -5.40
CA THR A 172 -17.37 -10.25 -6.05
C THR A 172 -18.65 -9.94 -6.81
N LYS A 173 -19.21 -10.89 -7.58
CA LYS A 173 -20.46 -10.68 -8.32
C LYS A 173 -21.66 -10.43 -7.40
N ILE A 174 -21.77 -11.19 -6.30
CA ILE A 174 -22.83 -11.00 -5.29
C ILE A 174 -22.67 -9.62 -4.64
N ALA A 175 -21.45 -9.25 -4.25
CA ALA A 175 -21.18 -7.94 -3.65
C ALA A 175 -21.52 -6.78 -4.61
N PHE A 176 -21.13 -6.88 -5.90
CA PHE A 176 -21.52 -5.90 -6.91
C PHE A 176 -23.03 -5.81 -7.10
N GLY A 177 -23.73 -6.95 -7.14
CA GLY A 177 -25.20 -6.98 -7.20
C GLY A 177 -25.83 -6.29 -5.99
N ALA A 178 -25.31 -6.53 -4.78
CA ALA A 178 -25.79 -5.89 -3.55
C ALA A 178 -25.52 -4.38 -3.55
N ILE A 179 -24.33 -3.93 -3.99
CA ILE A 179 -23.99 -2.50 -4.11
C ILE A 179 -24.95 -1.81 -5.08
N ILE A 180 -25.18 -2.38 -6.27
CA ILE A 180 -26.11 -1.81 -7.26
C ILE A 180 -27.54 -1.78 -6.70
N GLY A 181 -28.00 -2.86 -6.07
CA GLY A 181 -29.33 -2.93 -5.46
C GLY A 181 -29.54 -1.86 -4.40
N TYR A 182 -28.56 -1.67 -3.50
CA TYR A 182 -28.60 -0.62 -2.49
C TYR A 182 -28.56 0.78 -3.10
N LEU A 183 -27.74 1.00 -4.14
CA LEU A 183 -27.68 2.29 -4.85
C LEU A 183 -29.02 2.63 -5.51
N LEU A 184 -29.63 1.68 -6.20
CA LEU A 184 -30.94 1.87 -6.83
C LEU A 184 -32.02 2.15 -5.79
N LEU A 185 -32.03 1.43 -4.67
CA LEU A 185 -32.92 1.73 -3.55
C LEU A 185 -32.69 3.14 -3.02
N GLY A 186 -31.43 3.56 -2.89
CA GLY A 186 -31.06 4.93 -2.51
C GLY A 186 -31.59 5.98 -3.48
N VAL A 187 -31.49 5.75 -4.80
CA VAL A 187 -32.05 6.66 -5.83
C VAL A 187 -33.57 6.69 -5.77
N VAL A 188 -34.23 5.54 -5.60
CA VAL A 188 -35.69 5.46 -5.45
C VAL A 188 -36.14 6.22 -4.20
N ASN A 189 -35.46 6.06 -3.07
CA ASN A 189 -35.76 6.81 -1.85
C ASN A 189 -35.45 8.30 -2.00
N LEU A 190 -34.43 8.68 -2.77
CA LEU A 190 -34.12 10.09 -3.02
C LEU A 190 -35.20 10.76 -3.90
N ILE A 191 -35.80 10.02 -4.85
CA ILE A 191 -36.88 10.54 -5.69
C ILE A 191 -38.23 10.48 -4.98
N GLY A 192 -38.55 9.35 -4.33
CA GLY A 192 -39.81 9.12 -3.64
C GLY A 192 -39.91 9.76 -2.25
N GLY A 193 -38.79 9.88 -1.54
CA GLY A 193 -38.70 10.49 -0.21
C GLY A 193 -38.78 12.01 -0.20
N ASN A 194 -38.79 12.68 -1.36
CA ASN A 194 -39.12 14.11 -1.45
C ASN A 194 -40.64 14.38 -1.37
N PHE A 195 -41.47 13.34 -1.19
CA PHE A 195 -42.94 13.44 -1.14
C PHE A 195 -43.57 12.91 0.16
N ILE A 196 -42.77 12.62 1.19
CA ILE A 196 -43.20 12.25 2.55
C ILE A 196 -42.43 13.07 3.59
#